data_AF-A0ABD0RH71-F1
#
_entry.id   AF-A0ABD0RH71-F1
#
_cell.length_a   1.000
_cell.length_b   1.000
_cell.length_c   1.000
_cell.angle_alpha   90.00
_cell.angle_beta   90.00
_cell.angle_gamma   90.00
#
_symmetry.space_group_name_H-M   'P 1'
#
loop_
_entity.id
_entity.type
_entity.pdbx_description
1 polymer ?
#
loop_
_entity_poly.entity_id
_entity_poly.type
_entity_poly.pdbx_seq_one_letter_code
_entity_poly.pdbx_strand_id
1 'polypeptide(L)'
;DLEQYASSYSGLMRIERLQFIADHCPQLRVEALKMALSFVQRTFNVDVYEEIHRKLTEATRQFKDVQGVPDAVPEGAVEPPPLDTAWAESTRKKALLKLEKLDTDLKNYKGNSIKESI
;
A
#
# COMPACT_ATOMS: atom_id res chain seq x y z
N ASP A 1 5.92 17.30 -9.88
CA ASP A 1 6.58 16.59 -8.77
C ASP A 1 5.57 15.64 -8.15
N LEU A 2 5.90 14.35 -8.05
CA LEU A 2 5.00 13.32 -7.54
C LEU A 2 4.88 13.34 -6.01
N GLU A 3 5.95 13.72 -5.30
CA GLU A 3 5.98 13.78 -3.85
C GLU A 3 5.12 14.92 -3.33
N GLN A 4 5.22 16.09 -3.96
CA GLN A 4 4.36 17.24 -3.65
C GLN A 4 2.87 16.95 -3.95
N TYR A 5 2.59 16.20 -5.02
CA TYR A 5 1.21 15.82 -5.33
C TYR A 5 0.67 14.83 -4.29
N ALA A 6 1.45 13.81 -3.91
CA ALA A 6 1.05 12.82 -2.91
C ALA A 6 0.86 13.43 -1.51
N SER A 7 1.68 14.42 -1.13
CA SER A 7 1.60 15.09 0.17
C SER A 7 0.30 15.88 0.36
N SER A 8 -0.35 16.31 -0.73
CA SER A 8 -1.64 17.03 -0.72
C SER A 8 -2.83 16.14 -0.36
N TYR A 9 -2.66 14.82 -0.35
CA TYR A 9 -3.68 13.84 0.03
C TYR A 9 -3.25 13.04 1.25
N SER A 10 -4.17 12.37 1.93
CA SER A 10 -3.88 11.49 3.06
C SER A 10 -4.72 10.21 3.01
N GLY A 11 -4.34 9.22 3.83
CA GLY A 11 -5.06 7.95 3.94
C GLY A 11 -5.24 7.24 2.59
N LEU A 12 -6.43 6.67 2.38
CA LEU A 12 -6.78 5.91 1.18
C LEU A 12 -6.68 6.76 -0.10
N MET A 13 -7.11 8.03 -0.05
CA MET A 13 -7.08 8.92 -1.22
C MET A 13 -5.66 9.08 -1.77
N ARG A 14 -4.63 9.18 -0.89
CA ARG A 14 -3.24 9.25 -1.35
C ARG A 14 -2.84 7.99 -2.13
N ILE A 15 -3.23 6.82 -1.65
CA ILE A 15 -2.91 5.52 -2.26
C ILE A 15 -3.63 5.40 -3.62
N GLU A 16 -4.92 5.72 -3.68
CA GLU A 16 -5.73 5.69 -4.91
C GLU A 16 -5.17 6.62 -5.99
N ARG A 17 -4.77 7.84 -5.61
CA ARG A 17 -4.20 8.81 -6.55
C ARG A 17 -2.86 8.35 -7.13
N LEU A 18 -2.02 7.72 -6.31
CA LEU A 18 -0.76 7.14 -6.77
C LEU A 18 -0.99 5.94 -7.70
N GLN A 19 -1.94 5.05 -7.38
CA GLN A 19 -2.32 3.94 -8.27
C GLN A 19 -2.86 4.46 -9.60
N PHE A 20 -3.73 5.47 -9.58
CA PHE A 20 -4.25 6.09 -10.80
C PHE A 20 -3.13 6.65 -11.69
N ILE A 21 -2.15 7.35 -11.11
CA ILE A 21 -0.98 7.84 -11.85
C ILE A 21 -0.19 6.68 -12.44
N ALA A 22 0.01 5.59 -11.69
CA ALA A 22 0.75 4.43 -12.17
C ALA A 22 0.09 3.77 -13.40
N ASP A 23 -1.23 3.76 -13.45
CA ASP A 23 -2.00 3.20 -14.56
C ASP A 23 -1.94 4.08 -15.82
N HIS A 24 -1.97 5.41 -15.66
CA HIS A 24 -2.09 6.37 -16.78
C HIS A 24 -0.75 6.96 -17.24
N CYS A 25 0.29 6.91 -16.42
CA CYS A 25 1.59 7.52 -16.71
C CYS A 25 2.71 6.47 -16.66
N PRO A 26 3.02 5.79 -17.78
CA PRO A 26 4.04 4.72 -17.81
C PRO A 26 5.40 5.17 -17.27
N GLN A 27 5.81 6.41 -17.55
CA GLN A 27 7.08 6.98 -17.09
C GLN A 27 7.16 7.19 -15.56
N LEU A 28 6.01 7.32 -14.88
CA LEU A 28 5.95 7.51 -13.42
C LEU A 28 5.52 6.25 -12.68
N ARG A 29 5.20 5.16 -13.40
CA ARG A 29 4.56 3.96 -12.85
C ARG A 29 5.34 3.34 -11.69
N VAL A 30 6.63 3.08 -11.89
CA VAL A 30 7.46 2.44 -10.87
C VAL A 30 7.57 3.32 -9.62
N GLU A 31 7.79 4.62 -9.80
CA GLU A 31 7.93 5.57 -8.68
C GLU A 31 6.62 5.73 -7.90
N ALA A 32 5.50 5.86 -8.61
CA ALA A 32 4.18 5.96 -8.00
C ALA A 32 3.81 4.70 -7.19
N LEU A 33 4.13 3.51 -7.71
CA LEU A 33 3.89 2.25 -7.01
C LEU A 33 4.80 2.08 -5.79
N LYS A 34 6.08 2.49 -5.85
CA LYS A 34 6.98 2.50 -4.69
C LYS A 34 6.45 3.39 -3.57
N MET A 35 6.04 4.61 -3.91
CA MET A 35 5.43 5.51 -2.94
C MET A 35 4.14 4.93 -2.37
N ALA A 36 3.25 4.38 -3.20
CA ALA A 36 2.00 3.77 -2.76
C ALA A 36 2.24 2.60 -1.80
N LEU A 37 3.24 1.76 -2.08
CA LEU A 37 3.65 0.65 -1.23
C LEU A 37 4.09 1.12 0.16
N SER A 38 4.91 2.18 0.22
CA SER A 38 5.36 2.77 1.49
C SER A 38 4.21 3.36 2.33
N PHE A 39 3.14 3.84 1.68
CA PHE A 39 1.98 4.40 2.38
C PHE A 39 1.00 3.32 2.82
N VAL A 40 0.73 2.31 2.00
CA VAL A 40 -0.20 1.23 2.37
C VAL A 40 0.33 0.42 3.56
N GLN A 41 1.66 0.25 3.69
CA GLN A 41 2.28 -0.39 4.86
C GLN A 41 2.06 0.34 6.19
N ARG A 42 1.64 1.62 6.15
CA ARG A 42 1.22 2.39 7.35
C ARG A 42 -0.25 2.17 7.71
N THR A 43 -0.98 1.41 6.88
CA THR A 43 -2.40 1.07 7.05
C THR A 43 -2.55 -0.41 7.42
N PHE A 44 -3.78 -0.87 7.55
CA PHE A 44 -4.12 -2.29 7.75
C PHE A 44 -4.62 -2.99 6.48
N ASN A 45 -4.54 -2.32 5.32
CA ASN A 45 -5.13 -2.81 4.09
C ASN A 45 -4.16 -3.74 3.34
N VAL A 46 -4.14 -5.01 3.76
CA VAL A 46 -3.22 -6.02 3.24
C VAL A 46 -3.54 -6.39 1.79
N ASP A 47 -4.82 -6.39 1.41
CA ASP A 47 -5.22 -6.73 0.03
C ASP A 47 -4.70 -5.67 -0.95
N VAL A 48 -4.78 -4.38 -0.59
CA VAL A 48 -4.20 -3.29 -1.39
C VAL A 48 -2.67 -3.36 -1.40
N TYR A 49 -2.02 -3.80 -0.32
CA TYR A 49 -0.58 -4.02 -0.30
C TYR A 49 -0.15 -5.11 -1.29
N GLU A 50 -0.82 -6.27 -1.27
CA GLU A 50 -0.55 -7.38 -2.19
C GLU A 50 -0.80 -6.97 -3.65
N GLU A 51 -1.86 -6.20 -3.91
CA GLU A 51 -2.15 -5.67 -5.25
C GLU A 51 -1.05 -4.72 -5.76
N ILE A 52 -0.65 -3.73 -4.95
CA ILE A 52 0.40 -2.77 -5.31
C ILE A 52 1.73 -3.49 -5.53
N HIS A 53 2.07 -4.46 -4.67
CA HIS A 53 3.29 -5.26 -4.80
C HIS A 53 3.34 -6.04 -6.12
N ARG A 54 2.22 -6.69 -6.48
CA ARG A 54 2.07 -7.40 -7.75
C ARG A 54 2.27 -6.45 -8.94
N LYS A 55 1.58 -5.31 -8.96
CA LYS A 55 1.71 -4.29 -10.01
C LYS A 55 3.15 -3.77 -10.12
N LEU A 56 3.84 -3.56 -8.99
CA LEU A 56 5.22 -3.08 -8.98
C LEU A 56 6.19 -4.11 -9.56
N THR A 57 6.00 -5.39 -9.21
CA THR A 57 6.78 -6.50 -9.77
C THR A 57 6.61 -6.60 -11.28
N GLU A 58 5.36 -6.54 -11.76
CA GLU A 58 5.04 -6.57 -13.19
C GLU A 58 5.63 -5.35 -13.92
N ALA A 59 5.48 -4.14 -13.38
CA ALA A 59 6.00 -2.92 -13.96
C ALA A 59 7.54 -2.90 -14.05
N THR A 60 8.21 -3.45 -13.04
CA THR A 60 9.68 -3.51 -13.03
C THR A 60 10.21 -4.51 -14.05
N ARG A 61 9.52 -5.65 -14.24
CA ARG A 61 9.86 -6.62 -15.29
C ARG A 61 9.69 -6.01 -16.69
N GLN A 62 8.54 -5.41 -16.96
CA GLN A 62 8.27 -4.74 -18.24
C GLN A 62 9.31 -3.65 -18.56
N PHE A 63 9.74 -2.90 -17.54
CA PHE A 63 10.77 -1.87 -17.73
C PHE A 63 12.13 -2.47 -18.12
N LYS A 64 12.52 -3.60 -17.51
CA LYS A 64 13.73 -4.35 -17.87
C LYS A 64 13.66 -4.89 -19.31
N ASP A 65 12.51 -5.47 -19.70
CA ASP A 65 12.29 -6.01 -21.04
C ASP A 65 12.41 -4.94 -22.14
N VAL A 66 11.85 -3.75 -21.91
CA VAL A 66 11.88 -2.64 -22.87
C VAL A 66 13.29 -2.03 -23.03
N GLN A 67 14.09 -2.01 -21.97
CA GLN A 67 15.46 -1.48 -22.04
C GLN A 67 16.47 -2.46 -22.64
N GLY A 68 16.06 -3.69 -22.96
CA GLY A 68 16.94 -4.70 -23.56
C GLY A 68 18.16 -5.04 -22.70
N VAL A 69 18.08 -4.77 -21.39
CA VAL A 69 19.16 -5.08 -20.45
C VAL A 69 19.03 -6.56 -20.08
N PRO A 70 19.99 -7.42 -20.46
CA PRO A 70 20.00 -8.81 -20.01
C PRO A 70 20.07 -8.87 -18.48
N ASP A 71 19.78 -10.03 -17.89
CA ASP A 71 19.69 -10.39 -16.45
C ASP A 71 20.82 -9.88 -15.51
N ALA A 72 21.81 -9.16 -16.03
CA ALA A 72 22.72 -8.35 -15.25
C ALA A 72 21.98 -7.15 -14.65
N VAL A 73 21.78 -7.18 -13.33
CA VAL A 73 21.25 -6.07 -12.53
C VAL A 73 22.01 -4.79 -12.90
N PRO A 74 21.37 -3.79 -13.55
CA PRO A 74 21.99 -2.48 -13.70
C PRO A 74 22.29 -1.95 -12.30
N GLU A 75 23.53 -1.53 -12.04
CA GLU A 75 23.85 -0.73 -10.85
C GLU A 75 22.89 0.48 -10.80
N GLY A 76 21.83 0.38 -9.99
CA GLY A 76 20.79 1.42 -9.88
C GLY A 76 19.36 0.98 -10.23
N ALA A 77 19.15 -0.16 -10.89
CA ALA A 77 17.81 -0.71 -11.07
C ALA A 77 17.37 -1.40 -9.79
N VAL A 78 16.73 -0.64 -8.90
CA VAL A 78 16.18 -1.13 -7.64
C VAL A 78 15.12 -2.19 -7.96
N GLU A 79 15.47 -3.46 -7.77
CA GLU A 79 14.50 -4.54 -7.80
C GLU A 79 13.38 -4.28 -6.78
N PRO A 80 12.13 -4.65 -7.12
CA PRO A 80 11.05 -4.56 -6.16
C PRO A 80 11.42 -5.40 -4.92
N PRO A 81 11.24 -4.86 -3.71
CA PRO A 81 11.50 -5.64 -2.50
C PRO A 81 10.63 -6.91 -2.52
N PRO A 82 11.07 -8.01 -1.90
CA PRO A 82 10.26 -9.21 -1.77
C PRO A 82 8.94 -8.90 -1.04
N LEU A 83 7.88 -9.65 -1.36
CA LEU A 83 6.60 -9.52 -0.66
C LEU A 83 6.79 -9.86 0.82
N ASP A 84 6.43 -8.95 1.70
CA ASP A 84 6.54 -9.15 3.15
C ASP A 84 5.31 -9.92 3.67
N THR A 85 5.38 -11.25 3.53
CA THR A 85 4.31 -12.16 3.98
C THR A 85 4.15 -12.13 5.50
N ALA A 86 5.24 -11.98 6.25
CA ALA A 86 5.21 -11.88 7.71
C ALA A 86 4.46 -10.61 8.17
N TRP A 87 4.71 -9.47 7.51
CA TRP A 87 3.94 -8.25 7.74
C TRP A 87 2.47 -8.44 7.38
N ALA A 88 2.17 -9.07 6.24
CA ALA A 88 0.79 -9.29 5.79
C ALA A 88 -0.02 -10.11 6.80
N GLU A 89 0.54 -11.22 7.29
CA GLU A 89 -0.07 -12.08 8.30
C GLU A 89 -0.25 -11.35 9.65
N SER A 90 0.81 -10.70 10.13
CA SER A 90 0.78 -9.94 11.38
C SER A 90 -0.26 -8.80 11.33
N THR A 91 -0.34 -8.11 10.20
CA THR A 91 -1.29 -7.01 9.98
C THR A 91 -2.73 -7.51 9.89
N ARG A 92 -3.00 -8.62 9.18
CA ARG A 92 -4.32 -9.27 9.17
C ARG A 92 -4.77 -9.65 10.58
N LYS A 93 -3.89 -10.29 11.36
CA LYS A 93 -4.18 -10.65 12.76
C LYS A 93 -4.47 -9.42 13.61
N LYS A 94 -3.66 -8.37 13.49
CA LYS A 94 -3.83 -7.13 14.26
C LYS A 94 -5.11 -6.38 13.87
N ALA A 95 -5.49 -6.40 12.59
CA ALA A 95 -6.74 -5.82 12.11
C ALA A 95 -7.95 -6.54 12.71
N LEU A 96 -7.94 -7.88 12.71
CA LEU A 96 -9.01 -8.69 13.32
C LEU A 96 -9.17 -8.41 14.81
N LEU A 97 -8.07 -8.46 15.58
CA LEU A 97 -8.12 -8.18 17.03
C LEU A 97 -8.62 -6.76 17.33
N LYS A 98 -8.26 -5.77 16.49
CA LYS A 98 -8.74 -4.40 16.65
C LYS A 98 -10.23 -4.28 16.35
N LEU A 99 -10.73 -5.00 15.35
CA LEU A 99 -12.16 -5.07 15.04
C LEU A 99 -12.94 -5.68 16.21
N GLU A 100 -12.52 -6.85 16.72
CA GLU A 100 -13.16 -7.53 17.86
C GLU A 100 -13.20 -6.66 19.11
N LYS A 101 -12.11 -5.92 19.38
CA LYS A 101 -12.04 -4.96 20.48
C LYS A 101 -13.05 -3.82 20.28
N LEU A 102 -13.07 -3.19 19.11
CA LEU A 102 -14.00 -2.10 18.81
C LEU A 102 -15.47 -2.55 18.92
N ASP A 103 -15.79 -3.77 18.46
CA ASP A 103 -17.13 -4.33 18.60
C ASP A 103 -17.53 -4.57 20.05
N THR A 104 -16.58 -5.03 20.87
CA THR A 104 -16.80 -5.24 22.31
C THR A 104 -17.02 -3.90 23.02
N ASP A 105 -16.15 -2.92 22.76
CA ASP A 105 -16.23 -1.58 23.34
C ASP A 105 -17.55 -0.90 22.93
N LEU A 106 -17.94 -0.97 21.66
CA LEU A 106 -19.18 -0.40 21.15
C LEU A 106 -20.43 -1.03 21.77
N LYS A 107 -20.44 -2.35 21.99
CA LYS A 107 -21.53 -3.03 22.72
C LYS A 107 -21.62 -2.53 24.16
N ASN A 108 -20.49 -2.37 24.84
CA ASN A 108 -20.44 -1.87 26.21
C ASN A 108 -20.93 -0.41 26.30
N TYR A 109 -20.50 0.46 25.39
CA TYR A 109 -20.95 1.87 25.38
C TYR A 109 -22.45 2.00 25.14
N LYS A 110 -23.01 1.20 24.23
CA LYS A 110 -24.47 1.13 24.01
C LYS A 110 -25.21 0.62 25.24
N GLY A 111 -24.73 -0.44 25.88
CA GLY A 111 -25.34 -1.01 27.09
C GLY A 111 -25.36 -0.04 28.27
N ASN A 112 -24.31 0.79 28.40
CA ASN A 112 -24.14 1.74 29.51
C ASN A 112 -24.72 3.14 29.22
N SER A 113 -25.29 3.38 28.04
CA SER A 113 -25.91 4.66 27.64
C SER A 113 -25.00 5.90 27.79
N ILE A 114 -23.68 5.73 27.63
CA ILE A 114 -22.71 6.83 27.73
C ILE A 114 -22.73 7.61 26.42
N LYS A 115 -23.59 8.63 26.33
CA LYS A 115 -23.80 9.44 25.11
C LYS A 115 -22.53 10.13 24.59
N GLU A 116 -21.55 10.41 25.45
CA GLU A 116 -20.27 11.03 25.04
C GLU A 116 -19.24 10.02 24.51
N SER A 117 -19.53 8.71 24.57
CA SER A 117 -18.63 7.61 24.17
C SER A 117 -19.13 6.80 22.98
N ILE A 118 -20.28 7.17 22.37
CA ILE A 118 -20.83 6.57 21.15
C ILE A 118 -20.64 7.53 19.98
#